data_AF-A0A498CVZ6-F1
#
_entry.id   AF-A0A498CVZ6-F1
#
_cell.length_a   1.000
_cell.length_b   1.000
_cell.length_c   1.000
_cell.angle_alpha   90.00
_cell.angle_beta   90.00
_cell.angle_gamma   90.00
#
_symmetry.space_group_name_H-M   'P 1'
#
loop_
_entity.id
_entity.type
_entity.pdbx_description
1 polymer ?
#
loop_
_entity_poly.entity_id
_entity_poly.type
_entity_poly.pdbx_seq_one_letter_code
_entity_poly.pdbx_strand_id
1 'polypeptide(L)'
;MKSAKSIGAALSMFAALAAADPLCAAELDFPSSGRVYNTEESGWLNFECSPPRDSLMTCTFLQTGIRQQTKPEEARRRLAKEAAELEASLAKDYRTSPAGIYDTKQWKELCAMATDISNALQGKPAARIEAEKLQPLEKIGANERQDMLQWSNLIASSCASRSLDGMKSAIALSLDQEQRTCLIRSYQFSQTFKPQLSNGALQAWIVADTEPAGDCGLINVSRLVPGKEPWQWRYYARKVVTNPSSNVLLISCADLDEKEYIYDWMPQPVNLQCDYIKPE
;
A
#
# COMPACT_ATOMS: atom_id res chain seq x y z
N MET A 1 -75.29 -21.86 -73.60
CA MET A 1 -75.80 -21.28 -72.33
C MET A 1 -75.26 -22.09 -71.16
N LYS A 2 -74.50 -21.43 -70.27
CA LYS A 2 -74.28 -21.73 -68.82
C LYS A 2 -73.74 -23.14 -68.45
N SER A 3 -72.75 -23.36 -67.59
CA SER A 3 -71.92 -22.51 -66.73
C SER A 3 -70.81 -23.37 -66.09
N ALA A 4 -69.64 -22.78 -65.91
CA ALA A 4 -68.50 -23.04 -65.01
C ALA A 4 -68.58 -24.16 -63.93
N LYS A 5 -67.45 -24.85 -63.68
CA LYS A 5 -66.50 -24.44 -62.63
C LYS A 5 -65.18 -25.24 -62.63
N SER A 6 -64.10 -24.49 -62.56
CA SER A 6 -62.72 -24.85 -62.23
C SER A 6 -62.59 -25.21 -60.74
N ILE A 7 -61.75 -26.20 -60.40
CA ILE A 7 -61.10 -26.31 -59.09
C ILE A 7 -59.65 -26.76 -59.33
N GLY A 8 -58.72 -25.81 -59.21
CA GLY A 8 -57.35 -26.08 -58.81
C GLY A 8 -57.20 -25.80 -57.32
N ALA A 9 -56.39 -26.60 -56.62
CA ALA A 9 -55.80 -26.30 -55.31
C ALA A 9 -54.61 -27.27 -55.16
N ALA A 10 -53.39 -26.80 -55.44
CA ALA A 10 -52.46 -26.22 -54.46
C ALA A 10 -51.90 -27.28 -53.49
N LEU A 11 -50.77 -27.88 -53.88
CA LEU A 11 -49.84 -28.55 -52.97
C LEU A 11 -49.26 -27.51 -52.01
N SER A 12 -49.66 -27.54 -50.74
CA SER A 12 -48.96 -26.81 -49.68
C SER A 12 -47.73 -27.60 -49.25
N MET A 13 -46.56 -27.18 -49.74
CA MET A 13 -45.28 -27.51 -49.09
C MET A 13 -45.25 -26.84 -47.71
N PHE A 14 -45.28 -27.64 -46.66
CA PHE A 14 -44.87 -27.21 -45.33
C PHE A 14 -43.36 -26.97 -45.36
N ALA A 15 -42.95 -25.72 -45.51
CA ALA A 15 -41.60 -25.29 -45.15
C ALA A 15 -41.50 -25.30 -43.63
N ALA A 16 -40.83 -26.30 -43.08
CA ALA A 16 -40.38 -26.28 -41.69
C ALA A 16 -39.37 -25.12 -41.54
N LEU A 17 -39.80 -24.01 -40.94
CA LEU A 17 -38.87 -23.04 -40.39
C LEU A 17 -38.12 -23.76 -39.26
N ALA A 18 -36.87 -24.12 -39.51
CA ALA A 18 -35.92 -24.40 -38.47
C ALA A 18 -35.85 -23.16 -37.57
N ALA A 19 -36.35 -23.29 -36.34
CA ALA A 19 -36.02 -22.35 -35.28
C ALA A 19 -34.50 -22.39 -35.14
N ALA A 20 -33.83 -21.31 -35.57
CA ALA A 20 -32.45 -21.09 -35.18
C ALA A 20 -32.49 -20.92 -33.66
N ASP A 21 -31.98 -21.92 -32.94
CA ASP A 21 -31.69 -21.79 -31.52
C ASP A 21 -30.88 -20.49 -31.35
N PRO A 22 -31.32 -19.55 -30.50
CA PRO A 22 -30.45 -18.45 -30.13
C PRO A 22 -29.22 -19.13 -29.52
N LEU A 23 -28.08 -19.01 -30.20
CA LEU A 23 -26.77 -19.31 -29.64
C LEU A 23 -26.77 -18.66 -28.26
N CYS A 24 -26.94 -19.47 -27.21
CA CYS A 24 -26.70 -19.02 -25.85
C CYS A 24 -25.32 -18.41 -25.89
N ALA A 25 -25.23 -17.10 -25.69
CA ALA A 25 -23.95 -16.45 -25.46
C ALA A 25 -23.31 -17.25 -24.33
N ALA A 26 -22.25 -18.00 -24.65
CA ALA A 26 -21.53 -18.76 -23.64
C ALA A 26 -21.16 -17.76 -22.56
N GLU A 27 -21.66 -17.98 -21.35
CA GLU A 27 -21.40 -17.11 -20.22
C GLU A 27 -19.89 -17.05 -20.04
N LEU A 28 -19.30 -15.90 -20.35
CA LEU A 28 -17.86 -15.72 -20.24
C LEU A 28 -17.50 -15.82 -18.77
N ASP A 29 -16.57 -16.72 -18.44
CA ASP A 29 -16.08 -16.85 -17.08
C ASP A 29 -15.49 -15.52 -16.59
N PHE A 30 -15.80 -15.16 -15.35
CA PHE A 30 -15.40 -13.88 -14.79
C PHE A 30 -15.13 -13.99 -13.28
N PRO A 31 -14.14 -13.24 -12.77
CA PRO A 31 -13.84 -13.24 -11.35
C PRO A 31 -14.89 -12.40 -10.60
N SER A 32 -15.75 -13.01 -9.79
CA SER A 32 -16.75 -12.26 -9.00
C SER A 32 -16.11 -11.52 -7.82
N SER A 33 -15.22 -12.17 -7.08
CA SER A 33 -14.39 -11.55 -6.05
C SER A 33 -13.15 -12.40 -5.76
N GLY A 34 -12.15 -11.80 -5.12
CA GLY A 34 -10.95 -12.52 -4.76
C GLY A 34 -9.88 -11.65 -4.12
N ARG A 35 -8.79 -12.32 -3.74
CA ARG A 35 -7.58 -11.70 -3.22
C ARG A 35 -6.38 -12.21 -4.00
N VAL A 36 -5.53 -11.29 -4.40
CA VAL A 36 -4.25 -11.56 -5.06
C VAL A 36 -3.13 -10.80 -4.36
N TYR A 37 -1.93 -11.35 -4.40
CA TYR A 37 -0.76 -10.90 -3.65
C TYR A 37 0.29 -10.38 -4.62
N ASN A 38 0.84 -9.20 -4.34
CA ASN A 38 1.92 -8.65 -5.14
C ASN A 38 3.15 -9.57 -5.03
N THR A 39 3.76 -9.88 -6.17
CA THR A 39 4.89 -10.82 -6.26
C THR A 39 6.26 -10.19 -6.00
N GLU A 40 6.32 -8.86 -5.99
CA GLU A 40 7.57 -8.11 -5.80
C GLU A 40 7.54 -7.22 -4.56
N GLU A 41 6.38 -6.62 -4.27
CA GLU A 41 6.17 -5.74 -3.13
C GLU A 41 5.34 -6.42 -2.05
N SER A 42 5.52 -5.98 -0.81
CA SER A 42 4.66 -6.42 0.29
C SER A 42 3.28 -5.79 0.17
N GLY A 43 2.30 -6.61 -0.19
CA GLY A 43 0.92 -6.15 -0.26
C GLY A 43 -0.01 -7.16 -0.90
N TRP A 44 -1.28 -6.83 -0.88
CA TRP A 44 -2.32 -7.58 -1.56
C TRP A 44 -3.33 -6.63 -2.15
N LEU A 45 -4.16 -7.18 -3.02
CA LEU A 45 -5.26 -6.49 -3.65
C LEU A 45 -6.48 -7.39 -3.51
N ASN A 46 -7.53 -6.86 -2.90
CA ASN A 46 -8.85 -7.48 -2.92
C ASN A 46 -9.61 -6.87 -4.09
N PHE A 47 -10.39 -7.69 -4.79
CA PHE A 47 -11.24 -7.20 -5.87
C PHE A 47 -12.64 -7.78 -5.76
N GLU A 48 -13.60 -7.02 -6.28
CA GLU A 48 -14.99 -7.41 -6.47
C GLU A 48 -15.44 -6.91 -7.85
N CYS A 49 -15.96 -7.81 -8.69
CA CYS A 49 -16.42 -7.47 -10.03
C CYS A 49 -17.91 -7.73 -10.21
N SER A 50 -18.56 -6.82 -10.92
CA SER A 50 -19.95 -6.99 -11.35
C SER A 50 -20.04 -7.96 -12.53
N PRO A 51 -21.09 -8.80 -12.62
CA PRO A 51 -21.33 -9.63 -13.79
C PRO A 51 -21.26 -8.81 -15.10
N PRO A 52 -20.61 -9.31 -16.16
CA PRO A 52 -20.45 -8.56 -17.40
C PRO A 52 -21.79 -8.14 -18.01
N ARG A 53 -21.92 -6.88 -18.42
CA ARG A 53 -23.05 -6.35 -19.20
C ARG A 53 -22.51 -5.76 -20.50
N ASP A 54 -23.10 -6.12 -21.64
CA ASP A 54 -22.62 -5.69 -22.96
C ASP A 54 -21.12 -5.97 -23.18
N SER A 55 -20.64 -7.12 -22.68
CA SER A 55 -19.23 -7.51 -22.69
C SER A 55 -18.28 -6.59 -21.91
N LEU A 56 -18.82 -5.80 -20.96
CA LEU A 56 -18.03 -4.98 -20.06
C LEU A 56 -18.19 -5.46 -18.62
N MET A 57 -17.06 -5.63 -17.94
CA MET A 57 -16.98 -6.00 -16.54
C MET A 57 -16.34 -4.86 -15.75
N THR A 58 -17.02 -4.37 -14.71
CA THR A 58 -16.42 -3.40 -13.79
C THR A 58 -15.94 -4.11 -12.53
N CYS A 59 -14.69 -3.87 -12.16
CA CYS A 59 -14.11 -4.34 -10.91
C CYS A 59 -13.75 -3.17 -10.02
N THR A 60 -14.04 -3.31 -8.73
CA THR A 60 -13.54 -2.43 -7.66
C THR A 60 -12.42 -3.14 -6.93
N PHE A 61 -11.33 -2.43 -6.71
CA PHE A 61 -10.10 -2.92 -6.13
C PHE A 61 -9.82 -2.18 -4.82
N LEU A 62 -9.43 -2.91 -3.79
CA LEU A 62 -8.83 -2.39 -2.56
C LEU A 62 -7.40 -2.91 -2.48
N GLN A 63 -6.44 -2.07 -2.87
CA GLN A 63 -5.02 -2.36 -2.77
C GLN A 63 -4.52 -1.97 -1.38
N THR A 64 -3.88 -2.90 -0.70
CA THR A 64 -3.19 -2.67 0.58
C THR A 64 -1.70 -2.92 0.39
N GLY A 65 -0.90 -1.88 0.58
CA GLY A 65 0.56 -1.96 0.58
C GLY A 65 1.09 -1.91 2.01
N ILE A 66 2.15 -2.67 2.27
CA ILE A 66 2.90 -2.64 3.52
C ILE A 66 4.35 -2.31 3.17
N ARG A 67 4.94 -1.34 3.86
CA ARG A 67 6.35 -1.00 3.68
C ARG A 67 6.99 -0.68 5.02
N GLN A 68 8.30 -0.85 5.14
CA GLN A 68 9.02 -0.30 6.29
C GLN A 68 8.94 1.23 6.26
N GLN A 69 8.82 1.85 7.44
CA GLN A 69 8.80 3.30 7.59
C GLN A 69 10.11 3.91 7.07
N THR A 70 11.24 3.27 7.40
CA THR A 70 12.58 3.70 6.98
C THR A 70 13.40 2.50 6.49
N LYS A 71 14.07 2.64 5.35
CA LYS A 71 14.98 1.61 4.81
C LYS A 71 16.33 1.62 5.56
N PRO A 72 17.04 0.48 5.67
CA PRO A 72 18.31 0.42 6.40
C PRO A 72 19.40 1.39 5.91
N GLU A 73 19.51 1.59 4.59
CA GLU A 73 20.46 2.56 4.01
C GLU A 73 20.11 4.00 4.38
N GLU A 74 18.82 4.33 4.38
CA GLU A 74 18.34 5.65 4.75
C GLU A 74 18.52 5.92 6.25
N ALA A 75 18.23 4.93 7.10
CA ALA A 75 18.48 5.01 8.53
C ALA A 75 19.97 5.27 8.83
N ARG A 76 20.88 4.55 8.15
CA ARG A 76 22.33 4.79 8.27
C ARG A 76 22.74 6.20 7.87
N ARG A 77 22.22 6.69 6.74
CA ARG A 77 22.48 8.06 6.27
C ARG A 77 21.96 9.10 7.27
N ARG A 78 20.75 8.91 7.80
CA ARG A 78 20.15 9.80 8.81
C ARG A 78 20.94 9.79 10.11
N LEU A 79 21.31 8.62 10.61
CA LEU A 79 22.12 8.49 11.83
C LEU A 79 23.45 9.25 11.70
N ALA A 80 24.17 9.05 10.59
CA ALA A 80 25.44 9.73 10.35
C ALA A 80 25.29 11.25 10.34
N LYS A 81 24.23 11.76 9.69
CA LYS A 81 23.93 13.19 9.64
C LYS A 81 23.52 13.75 11.01
N GLU A 82 22.50 13.16 11.62
CA GLU A 82 21.93 13.62 12.89
C GLU A 82 22.97 13.57 14.02
N ALA A 83 23.79 12.51 14.09
CA ALA A 83 24.84 12.39 15.09
C ALA A 83 25.98 13.41 14.91
N ALA A 84 26.32 13.76 13.66
CA ALA A 84 27.35 14.75 13.35
C ALA A 84 26.87 16.19 13.64
N GLU A 85 25.59 16.47 13.41
CA GLU A 85 25.01 17.80 13.58
C GLU A 85 24.46 18.06 15.00
N LEU A 86 24.32 17.01 15.83
CA LEU A 86 23.64 17.04 17.13
C LEU A 86 24.10 18.17 18.06
N GLU A 87 25.41 18.28 18.29
CA GLU A 87 25.96 19.25 19.24
C GLU A 87 25.69 20.69 18.79
N ALA A 88 25.92 20.97 17.50
CA ALA A 88 25.67 22.28 16.90
C ALA A 88 24.17 22.62 16.92
N SER A 89 23.30 21.64 16.64
CA SER A 89 21.85 21.83 16.69
C SER A 89 21.39 22.16 18.11
N LEU A 90 21.82 21.39 19.11
CA LEU A 90 21.45 21.63 20.52
C LEU A 90 21.97 22.97 21.03
N ALA A 91 23.22 23.31 20.72
CA ALA A 91 23.78 24.62 21.09
C ALA A 91 22.95 25.77 20.51
N LYS A 92 22.54 25.65 19.24
CA LYS A 92 21.66 26.62 18.58
C LYS A 92 20.28 26.69 19.22
N ASP A 93 19.64 25.54 19.43
CA ASP A 93 18.27 25.46 19.97
C ASP A 93 18.21 25.97 21.41
N TYR A 94 19.24 25.68 22.21
CA TYR A 94 19.36 26.13 23.59
C TYR A 94 19.97 27.54 23.70
N ARG A 95 20.32 28.15 22.56
CA ARG A 95 20.91 29.50 22.46
C ARG A 95 22.16 29.65 23.34
N THR A 96 23.06 28.68 23.24
CA THR A 96 24.28 28.56 24.04
C THR A 96 25.46 28.12 23.18
N SER A 97 26.65 28.07 23.78
CA SER A 97 27.80 27.41 23.15
C SER A 97 27.73 25.88 23.38
N PRO A 98 28.41 25.06 22.58
CA PRO A 98 28.51 23.61 22.82
C PRO A 98 28.86 23.25 24.27
N ALA A 99 29.84 23.95 24.87
CA ALA A 99 30.24 23.73 26.26
C ALA A 99 29.13 24.08 27.27
N GLY A 100 28.24 25.02 26.92
CA GLY A 100 27.16 25.50 27.78
C GLY A 100 25.86 24.72 27.68
N ILE A 101 25.75 23.70 26.83
CA ILE A 101 24.54 22.86 26.66
C ILE A 101 24.07 22.33 28.02
N TYR A 102 24.99 21.74 28.77
CA TYR A 102 24.71 21.01 30.01
C TYR A 102 24.23 21.88 31.18
N ASP A 103 24.43 23.19 31.10
CA ASP A 103 24.07 24.12 32.18
C ASP A 103 22.71 24.79 31.94
N THR A 104 22.15 24.61 30.74
CA THR A 104 20.86 25.17 30.33
C THR A 104 19.69 24.57 31.11
N LYS A 105 18.57 25.31 31.16
CA LYS A 105 17.33 24.83 31.76
C LYS A 105 16.76 23.65 30.96
N GLN A 106 16.83 23.73 29.64
CA GLN A 106 16.33 22.73 28.69
C GLN A 106 17.02 21.38 28.91
N TRP A 107 18.35 21.39 29.06
CA TRP A 107 19.09 20.16 29.39
C TRP A 107 18.63 19.55 30.71
N LYS A 108 18.53 20.36 31.78
CA LYS A 108 18.07 19.89 33.10
C LYS A 108 16.64 19.33 33.06
N GLU A 109 15.75 19.98 32.32
CA GLU A 109 14.37 19.53 32.12
C GLU A 109 14.31 18.18 31.40
N LEU A 110 15.09 18.02 30.33
CA LEU A 110 15.21 16.77 29.59
C LEU A 110 15.77 15.65 30.48
N CYS A 111 16.81 15.92 31.25
CA CYS A 111 17.42 14.95 32.16
C CYS A 111 16.44 14.46 33.22
N ALA A 112 15.72 15.37 33.83
CA ALA A 112 14.70 15.01 34.79
C ALA A 112 13.56 14.24 34.09
N MET A 113 13.21 14.58 32.84
CA MET A 113 12.10 13.93 32.12
C MET A 113 12.45 12.47 31.82
N ALA A 114 13.66 12.23 31.32
CA ALA A 114 14.17 10.89 31.08
C ALA A 114 14.16 10.04 32.37
N THR A 115 14.57 10.64 33.50
CA THR A 115 14.54 9.97 34.81
C THR A 115 13.11 9.62 35.24
N ASP A 116 12.17 10.56 35.11
CA ASP A 116 10.77 10.35 35.47
C ASP A 116 10.11 9.27 34.60
N ILE A 117 10.37 9.27 33.29
CA ILE A 117 9.86 8.24 32.37
C ILE A 117 10.41 6.86 32.72
N SER A 118 11.71 6.75 32.97
CA SER A 118 12.34 5.47 33.35
C SER A 118 11.77 4.95 34.68
N ASN A 119 11.60 5.82 35.68
CA ASN A 119 10.98 5.48 36.95
C ASN A 119 9.53 5.01 36.77
N ALA A 120 8.72 5.78 36.03
CA ALA A 120 7.34 5.45 35.72
C ALA A 120 7.20 4.06 35.08
N LEU A 121 8.02 3.75 34.07
CA LEU A 121 7.98 2.46 33.36
C LEU A 121 8.42 1.28 34.22
N GLN A 122 9.23 1.54 35.26
CA GLN A 122 9.68 0.54 36.23
C GLN A 122 8.75 0.42 37.45
N GLY A 123 7.64 1.17 37.49
CA GLY A 123 6.74 1.21 38.65
C GLY A 123 7.33 1.92 39.88
N LYS A 124 8.36 2.75 39.69
CA LYS A 124 8.96 3.59 40.73
C LYS A 124 8.28 4.96 40.76
N PRO A 125 8.33 5.69 41.89
CA PRO A 125 7.82 7.06 41.96
C PRO A 125 8.50 7.97 40.93
N ALA A 126 7.70 8.58 40.05
CA ALA A 126 8.12 9.64 39.14
C ALA A 126 7.78 10.98 39.78
N ALA A 127 8.77 11.88 39.94
CA ALA A 127 8.61 13.09 40.74
C ALA A 127 7.67 14.11 40.09
N ARG A 128 7.54 14.06 38.76
CA ARG A 128 6.77 15.06 37.97
C ARG A 128 5.66 14.46 37.11
N ILE A 129 5.40 13.16 37.21
CA ILE A 129 4.31 12.50 36.48
C ILE A 129 3.27 12.05 37.50
N GLU A 130 2.10 12.67 37.44
CA GLU A 130 0.95 12.28 38.26
C GLU A 130 0.51 10.84 37.90
N ALA A 131 0.10 10.06 38.90
CA ALA A 131 -0.26 8.66 38.70
C ALA A 131 -1.36 8.45 37.64
N GLU A 132 -2.31 9.38 37.51
CA GLU A 132 -3.36 9.34 36.50
C GLU A 132 -2.80 9.46 35.07
N LYS A 133 -1.69 10.19 34.88
CA LYS A 133 -0.99 10.32 33.60
C LYS A 133 -0.17 9.08 33.23
N LEU A 134 -0.08 8.09 34.12
CA LEU A 134 0.56 6.80 33.87
C LEU A 134 -0.41 5.77 33.28
N GLN A 135 -1.73 5.98 33.35
CA GLN A 135 -2.72 5.05 32.79
C GLN A 135 -2.53 4.75 31.29
N PRO A 136 -2.13 5.70 30.43
CA PRO A 136 -1.80 5.40 29.04
C PRO A 136 -0.61 4.43 28.89
N LEU A 137 0.34 4.45 29.83
CA LEU A 137 1.52 3.56 29.85
C LEU A 137 1.14 2.11 30.20
N GLU A 138 -0.08 1.86 30.67
CA GLU A 138 -0.59 0.48 30.84
C GLU A 138 -1.06 -0.12 29.51
N LYS A 139 -1.37 0.72 28.52
CA LYS A 139 -1.90 0.31 27.22
C LYS A 139 -0.83 0.16 26.14
N ILE A 140 0.41 0.57 26.42
CA ILE A 140 1.53 0.41 25.48
C ILE A 140 1.94 -1.07 25.38
N GLY A 141 2.35 -1.49 24.19
CA GLY A 141 2.84 -2.84 23.95
C GLY A 141 4.16 -3.12 24.69
N ALA A 142 4.52 -4.39 24.85
CA ALA A 142 5.77 -4.79 25.51
C ALA A 142 7.01 -4.21 24.81
N ASN A 143 7.04 -4.27 23.47
CA ASN A 143 8.13 -3.71 22.67
C ASN A 143 8.23 -2.18 22.85
N GLU A 144 7.09 -1.49 22.79
CA GLU A 144 7.04 -0.03 22.97
C GLU A 144 7.51 0.39 24.35
N ARG A 145 7.09 -0.34 25.40
CA ARG A 145 7.54 -0.13 26.77
C ARG A 145 9.05 -0.30 26.89
N GLN A 146 9.59 -1.36 26.30
CA GLN A 146 11.02 -1.66 26.34
C GLN A 146 11.83 -0.58 25.61
N ASP A 147 11.42 -0.20 24.40
CA ASP A 147 12.10 0.81 23.59
C ASP A 147 12.06 2.18 24.30
N MET A 148 10.93 2.56 24.90
CA MET A 148 10.83 3.81 25.67
C MET A 148 11.68 3.78 26.94
N LEU A 149 11.77 2.63 27.62
CA LEU A 149 12.65 2.47 28.77
C LEU A 149 14.13 2.58 28.36
N GLN A 150 14.52 1.93 27.27
CA GLN A 150 15.88 2.00 26.76
C GLN A 150 16.23 3.43 26.31
N TRP A 151 15.33 4.10 25.59
CA TRP A 151 15.48 5.49 25.17
C TRP A 151 15.70 6.42 26.37
N SER A 152 14.84 6.32 27.39
CA SER A 152 14.94 7.16 28.59
C SER A 152 16.23 6.90 29.38
N ASN A 153 16.68 5.65 29.47
CA ASN A 153 17.96 5.32 30.10
C ASN A 153 19.16 5.88 29.33
N LEU A 154 19.13 5.86 28.00
CA LEU A 154 20.18 6.44 27.15
C LEU A 154 20.28 7.95 27.34
N ILE A 155 19.16 8.66 27.40
CA ILE A 155 19.15 10.10 27.71
C ILE A 155 19.64 10.35 29.13
N ALA A 156 19.19 9.59 30.13
CA ALA A 156 19.66 9.73 31.51
C ALA A 156 21.17 9.51 31.64
N SER A 157 21.77 8.60 30.86
CA SER A 157 23.22 8.39 30.84
C SER A 157 24.00 9.59 30.29
N SER A 158 23.43 10.32 29.34
CA SER A 158 24.00 11.57 28.79
C SER A 158 24.06 12.65 29.88
N CYS A 159 23.01 12.71 30.70
CA CYS A 159 22.91 13.63 31.82
C CYS A 159 23.94 13.34 32.92
N ALA A 160 24.13 12.06 33.27
CA ALA A 160 25.11 11.65 34.28
C ALA A 160 26.56 11.89 33.83
N SER A 161 26.85 11.64 32.55
CA SER A 161 28.21 11.76 31.99
C SER A 161 28.56 13.17 31.50
N ARG A 162 27.59 14.09 31.41
CA ARG A 162 27.72 15.38 30.71
C ARG A 162 28.33 15.20 29.31
N SER A 163 27.79 14.24 28.57
CA SER A 163 28.16 13.92 27.19
C SER A 163 26.92 13.79 26.31
N LEU A 164 27.09 13.79 24.99
CA LEU A 164 26.00 13.56 24.01
C LEU A 164 25.94 12.12 23.50
N ASP A 165 26.74 11.19 24.03
CA ASP A 165 26.84 9.84 23.46
C ASP A 165 25.60 9.00 23.72
N GLY A 166 24.95 9.17 24.87
CA GLY A 166 23.65 8.55 25.12
C GLY A 166 22.56 9.12 24.21
N MET A 167 22.60 10.42 23.87
CA MET A 167 21.67 11.02 22.90
C MET A 167 21.89 10.47 21.49
N LYS A 168 23.14 10.34 21.04
CA LYS A 168 23.45 9.69 19.75
C LYS A 168 22.94 8.25 19.71
N SER A 169 23.08 7.53 20.82
CA SER A 169 22.55 6.18 20.96
C SER A 169 21.01 6.16 20.97
N ALA A 170 20.36 7.17 21.56
CA ALA A 170 18.91 7.30 21.54
C ALA A 170 18.38 7.63 20.13
N ILE A 171 19.12 8.40 19.34
CA ILE A 171 18.84 8.62 17.91
C ILE A 171 18.94 7.29 17.15
N ALA A 172 20.02 6.53 17.36
CA ALA A 172 20.19 5.22 16.75
C ALA A 172 19.04 4.27 17.09
N LEU A 173 18.60 4.24 18.36
CA LEU A 173 17.45 3.46 18.81
C LEU A 173 16.15 3.90 18.13
N SER A 174 15.91 5.21 18.00
CA SER A 174 14.72 5.72 17.31
C SER A 174 14.70 5.30 15.83
N LEU A 175 15.85 5.36 15.15
CA LEU A 175 15.96 4.93 13.75
C LEU A 175 15.85 3.41 13.59
N ASP A 176 16.30 2.64 14.57
CA ASP A 176 16.07 1.20 14.64
C ASP A 176 14.57 0.89 14.80
N GLN A 177 13.88 1.60 15.70
CA GLN A 177 12.44 1.49 15.89
C GLN A 177 11.67 1.80 14.59
N GLU A 178 12.07 2.84 13.85
CA GLU A 178 11.50 3.15 12.54
C GLU A 178 11.72 2.03 11.50
N GLN A 179 12.90 1.40 11.49
CA GLN A 179 13.16 0.25 10.59
C GLN A 179 12.28 -0.96 10.93
N ARG A 180 11.96 -1.14 12.22
CA ARG A 180 11.03 -2.17 12.72
C ARG A 180 9.57 -1.71 12.71
N THR A 181 9.26 -0.54 12.13
CA THR A 181 7.89 -0.05 11.97
C THR A 181 7.42 -0.26 10.53
N CYS A 182 6.31 -0.98 10.36
CA CYS A 182 5.62 -1.10 9.10
C CYS A 182 4.54 0.00 8.97
N LEU A 183 4.52 0.66 7.82
CA LEU A 183 3.44 1.52 7.37
C LEU A 183 2.49 0.72 6.50
N ILE A 184 1.19 0.82 6.80
CA ILE A 184 0.13 0.22 6.01
C ILE A 184 -0.65 1.33 5.32
N ARG A 185 -0.72 1.25 4.00
CA ARG A 185 -1.51 2.16 3.17
C ARG A 185 -2.54 1.36 2.38
N SER A 186 -3.77 1.84 2.35
CA SER A 186 -4.83 1.27 1.53
C SER A 186 -5.39 2.30 0.56
N TYR A 187 -5.62 1.90 -0.68
CA TYR A 187 -6.23 2.74 -1.71
C TYR A 187 -7.25 1.94 -2.51
N GLN A 188 -8.39 2.57 -2.79
CA GLN A 188 -9.47 1.98 -3.55
C GLN A 188 -9.56 2.62 -4.94
N PHE A 189 -9.74 1.80 -5.97
CA PHE A 189 -9.97 2.24 -7.34
C PHE A 189 -10.90 1.29 -8.08
N SER A 190 -11.44 1.72 -9.22
CA SER A 190 -12.27 0.89 -10.08
C SER A 190 -11.77 0.92 -11.52
N GLN A 191 -11.90 -0.20 -12.22
CA GLN A 191 -11.58 -0.31 -13.65
C GLN A 191 -12.65 -1.13 -14.38
N THR A 192 -12.89 -0.76 -15.63
CA THR A 192 -13.75 -1.50 -16.54
C THR A 192 -12.89 -2.30 -17.51
N PHE A 193 -13.29 -3.54 -17.76
CA PHE A 193 -12.61 -4.49 -18.62
C PHE A 193 -13.52 -4.99 -19.73
N LYS A 194 -12.92 -5.36 -20.86
CA LYS A 194 -13.54 -6.05 -21.99
C LYS A 194 -12.84 -7.39 -22.23
N PRO A 195 -13.55 -8.42 -22.73
CA PRO A 195 -12.95 -9.72 -22.93
C PRO A 195 -11.99 -9.70 -24.13
N GLN A 196 -10.85 -10.34 -23.95
CA GLN A 196 -9.93 -10.71 -25.01
C GLN A 196 -10.11 -12.19 -25.29
N LEU A 197 -10.64 -12.52 -26.47
CA LEU A 197 -10.90 -13.89 -26.90
C LEU A 197 -9.85 -14.34 -27.91
N SER A 198 -9.45 -15.61 -27.84
CA SER A 198 -8.64 -16.28 -28.86
C SER A 198 -9.25 -17.65 -29.14
N ASN A 199 -9.56 -17.93 -30.41
CA ASN A 199 -10.25 -19.16 -30.84
C ASN A 199 -11.55 -19.45 -30.07
N GLY A 200 -12.31 -18.40 -29.70
CA GLY A 200 -13.54 -18.52 -28.93
C GLY A 200 -13.36 -18.76 -27.43
N ALA A 201 -12.12 -18.89 -26.94
CA ALA A 201 -11.81 -19.04 -25.53
C ALA A 201 -11.32 -17.72 -24.92
N LEU A 202 -11.78 -17.41 -23.70
CA LEU A 202 -11.31 -16.25 -22.93
C LEU A 202 -9.82 -16.38 -22.61
N GLN A 203 -9.04 -15.38 -23.01
CA GLN A 203 -7.62 -15.27 -22.68
C GLN A 203 -7.38 -14.33 -21.50
N ALA A 204 -8.09 -13.20 -21.48
CA ALA A 204 -7.99 -12.21 -20.42
C ALA A 204 -9.19 -11.26 -20.45
N TRP A 205 -9.44 -10.61 -19.33
CA TRP A 205 -10.19 -9.36 -19.27
C TRP A 205 -9.17 -8.22 -19.30
N ILE A 206 -9.18 -7.40 -20.35
CA ILE A 206 -8.25 -6.27 -20.53
C ILE A 206 -8.97 -4.96 -20.26
N VAL A 207 -8.27 -3.96 -19.73
CA VAL A 207 -8.89 -2.64 -19.47
C VAL A 207 -9.57 -2.13 -20.76
N ALA A 208 -10.82 -1.70 -20.62
CA ALA A 208 -11.66 -1.27 -21.73
C ALA A 208 -11.30 0.14 -22.20
N ASP A 209 -11.00 1.03 -21.25
CA ASP A 209 -10.60 2.42 -21.47
C ASP A 209 -9.11 2.50 -21.79
N THR A 210 -8.80 2.94 -23.01
CA THR A 210 -7.43 3.11 -23.49
C THR A 210 -7.12 4.55 -23.84
N GLU A 211 -7.95 5.51 -23.40
CA GLU A 211 -7.72 6.92 -23.69
C GLU A 211 -6.59 7.49 -22.82
N PRO A 212 -5.62 8.21 -23.39
CA PRO A 212 -4.57 8.87 -22.62
C PRO A 212 -5.16 9.95 -21.70
N ALA A 213 -4.84 9.89 -20.40
CA ALA A 213 -5.31 10.85 -19.41
C ALA A 213 -4.19 11.79 -18.90
N GLY A 214 -4.52 13.07 -18.74
CA GLY A 214 -3.64 14.09 -18.17
C GLY A 214 -2.42 14.46 -19.01
N ASP A 215 -1.56 15.33 -18.47
CA ASP A 215 -0.42 15.93 -19.20
C ASP A 215 0.63 14.91 -19.67
N CYS A 216 0.77 13.80 -18.93
CA CYS A 216 1.66 12.68 -19.28
C CYS A 216 1.01 11.67 -20.24
N GLY A 217 -0.29 11.80 -20.54
CA GLY A 217 -1.02 10.86 -21.39
C GLY A 217 -0.97 9.43 -20.83
N LEU A 218 -1.38 9.24 -19.58
CA LEU A 218 -1.36 7.95 -18.92
C LEU A 218 -2.47 7.04 -19.45
N ILE A 219 -2.11 5.82 -19.84
CA ILE A 219 -3.06 4.77 -20.24
C ILE A 219 -2.91 3.58 -19.29
N ASN A 220 -4.02 3.10 -18.73
CA ASN A 220 -4.03 1.84 -17.99
C ASN A 220 -4.14 0.66 -18.96
N VAL A 221 -3.21 -0.28 -18.88
CA VAL A 221 -3.18 -1.48 -19.74
C VAL A 221 -3.22 -2.76 -18.89
N SER A 222 -3.87 -2.68 -17.74
CA SER A 222 -4.02 -3.80 -16.81
C SER A 222 -4.87 -4.94 -17.40
N ARG A 223 -4.71 -6.14 -16.84
CA ARG A 223 -5.48 -7.31 -17.25
C ARG A 223 -5.71 -8.30 -16.11
N LEU A 224 -6.84 -9.00 -16.15
CA LEU A 224 -7.14 -10.18 -15.34
C LEU A 224 -7.03 -11.42 -16.23
N VAL A 225 -6.20 -12.38 -15.83
CA VAL A 225 -5.92 -13.60 -16.58
C VAL A 225 -6.42 -14.81 -15.78
N PRO A 226 -7.23 -15.70 -16.36
CA PRO A 226 -7.68 -16.91 -15.69
C PRO A 226 -6.52 -17.87 -15.45
N GLY A 227 -6.58 -18.61 -14.35
CA GLY A 227 -5.67 -19.67 -13.97
C GLY A 227 -6.13 -21.04 -14.45
N LYS A 228 -5.66 -22.10 -13.79
CA LYS A 228 -6.08 -23.47 -14.11
C LYS A 228 -7.46 -23.78 -13.55
N GLU A 229 -7.76 -23.25 -12.38
CA GLU A 229 -9.04 -23.40 -11.71
C GLU A 229 -9.90 -22.14 -11.88
N PRO A 230 -11.24 -22.23 -11.88
CA PRO A 230 -12.14 -21.08 -12.11
C PRO A 230 -11.97 -19.92 -11.11
N TRP A 231 -11.49 -20.20 -9.90
CA TRP A 231 -11.25 -19.20 -8.86
C TRP A 231 -9.83 -18.59 -8.92
N GLN A 232 -8.93 -19.17 -9.73
CA GLN A 232 -7.57 -18.65 -9.89
C GLN A 232 -7.59 -17.52 -10.89
N TRP A 233 -7.25 -16.32 -10.43
CA TRP A 233 -7.08 -15.17 -11.29
C TRP A 233 -5.77 -14.49 -10.94
N ARG A 234 -5.06 -14.03 -11.96
CA ARG A 234 -3.91 -13.15 -11.78
C ARG A 234 -4.25 -11.78 -12.33
N TYR A 235 -3.89 -10.75 -11.59
CA TYR A 235 -4.04 -9.38 -12.01
C TYR A 235 -2.66 -8.81 -12.37
N TYR A 236 -2.53 -8.31 -13.59
CA TYR A 236 -1.35 -7.63 -14.07
C TYR A 236 -1.66 -6.15 -14.12
N ALA A 237 -1.06 -5.36 -13.24
CA ALA A 237 -1.23 -3.92 -13.21
C ALA A 237 -0.11 -3.26 -14.01
N ARG A 238 -0.47 -2.46 -15.01
CA ARG A 238 0.52 -1.73 -15.80
C ARG A 238 -0.10 -0.45 -16.36
N LYS A 239 0.70 0.60 -16.41
CA LYS A 239 0.40 1.84 -17.10
C LYS A 239 1.44 2.13 -18.18
N VAL A 240 1.05 2.92 -19.16
CA VAL A 240 1.91 3.40 -20.24
C VAL A 240 1.86 4.92 -20.25
N VAL A 241 3.02 5.55 -20.43
CA VAL A 241 3.18 7.00 -20.57
C VAL A 241 3.31 7.32 -22.05
N THR A 242 2.34 8.05 -22.61
CA THR A 242 2.37 8.41 -24.04
C THR A 242 3.02 9.76 -24.33
N ASN A 243 3.25 10.59 -23.29
CA ASN A 243 3.93 11.88 -23.41
C ASN A 243 5.07 12.02 -22.36
N PRO A 244 6.17 11.26 -22.49
CA PRO A 244 7.25 11.27 -21.51
C PRO A 244 8.04 12.58 -21.45
N SER A 245 7.95 13.42 -22.49
CA SER A 245 8.61 14.74 -22.55
C SER A 245 7.94 15.81 -21.70
N SER A 246 6.72 15.55 -21.20
CA SER A 246 5.98 16.50 -20.38
C SER A 246 6.38 16.42 -18.90
N ASN A 247 5.80 17.30 -18.10
CA ASN A 247 5.92 17.28 -16.64
C ASN A 247 4.53 17.40 -16.03
N VAL A 248 4.33 16.74 -14.89
CA VAL A 248 3.17 16.95 -14.03
C VAL A 248 3.64 17.52 -12.70
N LEU A 249 3.23 18.76 -12.40
CA LEU A 249 3.77 19.54 -11.28
C LEU A 249 5.31 19.66 -11.35
N LEU A 250 6.02 19.10 -10.37
CA LEU A 250 7.49 19.10 -10.27
C LEU A 250 8.10 17.74 -10.66
N ILE A 251 7.32 16.85 -11.27
CA ILE A 251 7.73 15.48 -11.60
C ILE A 251 7.79 15.32 -13.12
N SER A 252 8.88 14.75 -13.63
CA SER A 252 8.99 14.41 -15.05
C SER A 252 8.09 13.23 -15.38
N CYS A 253 7.35 13.31 -16.49
CA CYS A 253 6.54 12.18 -16.95
C CYS A 253 7.41 10.96 -17.29
N ALA A 254 8.69 11.16 -17.63
CA ALA A 254 9.66 10.08 -17.87
C ALA A 254 10.04 9.30 -16.61
N ASP A 255 9.85 9.88 -15.43
CA ASP A 255 10.11 9.22 -14.14
C ASP A 255 8.89 8.44 -13.63
N LEU A 256 7.77 8.49 -14.34
CA LEU A 256 6.58 7.72 -13.97
C LEU A 256 6.79 6.24 -14.26
N ASP A 257 6.40 5.43 -13.29
CA ASP A 257 6.65 4.00 -13.32
C ASP A 257 5.78 3.24 -14.32
N GLU A 258 6.35 2.73 -15.40
CA GLU A 258 5.66 1.90 -16.41
C GLU A 258 5.83 0.38 -16.17
N LYS A 259 6.38 -0.02 -15.02
CA LYS A 259 6.60 -1.42 -14.66
C LYS A 259 5.28 -2.19 -14.60
N GLU A 260 5.33 -3.46 -14.98
CA GLU A 260 4.23 -4.38 -14.78
C GLU A 260 4.33 -5.04 -13.41
N TYR A 261 3.31 -4.83 -12.58
CA TYR A 261 3.16 -5.49 -11.29
C TYR A 261 2.27 -6.70 -11.42
N ILE A 262 2.77 -7.85 -10.98
CA ILE A 262 2.03 -9.11 -11.02
C ILE A 262 1.45 -9.38 -9.65
N TYR A 263 0.14 -9.54 -9.60
CA TYR A 263 -0.61 -9.99 -8.44
C TYR A 263 -1.11 -11.42 -8.67
N ASP A 264 -0.59 -12.36 -7.90
CA ASP A 264 -0.91 -13.79 -8.02
C ASP A 264 -1.88 -14.23 -6.92
N TRP A 265 -2.71 -15.23 -7.18
CA TRP A 265 -3.60 -15.81 -6.17
C TRP A 265 -2.81 -16.51 -5.05
N MET A 266 -1.60 -16.99 -5.37
CA MET A 266 -0.75 -17.67 -4.40
C MET A 266 0.05 -16.67 -3.57
N PRO A 267 -0.08 -16.67 -2.23
CA PRO A 267 0.66 -15.76 -1.38
C PRO A 267 2.17 -16.02 -1.49
N GLN A 268 2.93 -14.95 -1.71
CA GLN A 268 4.38 -14.97 -1.59
C GLN A 268 4.75 -14.47 -0.20
N PRO A 269 5.55 -15.22 0.58
CA PRO A 269 6.01 -14.75 1.87
C PRO A 269 7.01 -13.60 1.65
N VAL A 270 6.62 -12.39 2.06
CA VAL A 270 7.58 -11.28 2.16
C VAL A 270 7.89 -11.06 3.63
N ASN A 271 9.17 -11.22 3.98
CA ASN A 271 9.60 -11.04 5.36
C ASN A 271 9.83 -9.55 5.64
N LEU A 272 8.86 -8.93 6.31
CA LEU A 272 9.00 -7.61 6.90
C LEU A 272 9.24 -7.80 8.41
N GLN A 273 10.43 -7.47 8.88
CA GLN A 273 10.78 -7.51 10.30
C GLN A 273 10.12 -6.32 11.02
N CYS A 274 8.81 -6.43 11.28
CA CYS A 274 8.02 -5.36 11.85
C CYS A 274 7.50 -5.70 13.24
N ASP A 275 7.91 -4.90 14.21
CA ASP A 275 7.43 -4.92 15.60
C ASP A 275 6.28 -3.92 15.82
N TYR A 276 6.17 -2.92 14.95
CA TYR A 276 5.16 -1.86 15.02
C TYR A 276 4.41 -1.73 13.69
N ILE A 277 3.14 -1.33 13.79
CA ILE A 277 2.28 -1.07 12.63
C ILE A 277 1.67 0.32 12.79
N LYS A 278 1.75 1.15 11.75
CA LYS A 278 1.10 2.47 11.70
C LYS A 278 0.35 2.65 10.38
N PRO A 279 -0.80 3.33 10.38
CA PRO A 279 -1.43 3.77 9.14
C PRO A 279 -0.61 4.89 8.49
N GLU A 280 -0.58 4.91 7.16
CA GLU A 280 -0.05 6.00 6.31
C GLU A 280 -1.20 6.73 5.61
#